data_AF-A0A924ZA50-F1
#
_entry.id   AF-A0A924ZA50-F1
#
_cell.length_a   1.000
_cell.length_b   1.000
_cell.length_c   1.000
_cell.angle_alpha   90.00
_cell.angle_beta   90.00
_cell.angle_gamma   90.00
#
_symmetry.space_group_name_H-M   'P 1'
#
loop_
_entity.id
_entity.type
_entity.pdbx_description
1 polymer ?
#
loop_
_entity_poly.entity_id
_entity_poly.type
_entity_poly.pdbx_seq_one_letter_code
_entity_poly.pdbx_strand_id
1 'polypeptide(L)'
;DADEGQAETFPFASGKQKKRVILLVLRHLNSIAVNWANQPEAWEPIFSVAELDAQDLTDAGDWALGFLSAVDLAPGAWKPLFENADTKALLAPIIMLGGDDEAAPTDAKARDALSRAALDGVLALYAQRQEQRSAP
;
A
#
# COMPACT_ATOMS: atom_id res chain seq x y z
N ASP A 1 13.88 -26.10 -40.07
CA ASP A 1 12.67 -25.28 -40.04
C ASP A 1 12.39 -24.79 -38.64
N ALA A 2 12.38 -23.45 -38.54
CA ALA A 2 11.86 -22.57 -37.50
C ALA A 2 12.10 -22.91 -36.02
N ASP A 3 13.16 -22.29 -35.48
CA ASP A 3 13.28 -21.84 -34.09
C ASP A 3 12.21 -20.75 -33.85
N GLU A 4 11.10 -21.10 -33.21
CA GLU A 4 10.08 -20.14 -32.76
C GLU A 4 10.65 -19.35 -31.58
N GLY A 5 11.32 -18.23 -31.90
CA GLY A 5 11.80 -17.27 -30.91
C GLY A 5 10.65 -16.80 -30.01
N GLN A 6 10.74 -17.15 -28.73
CA GLN A 6 9.93 -16.55 -27.68
C GLN A 6 10.06 -15.03 -27.80
N ALA A 7 8.98 -14.36 -28.20
CA ALA A 7 8.97 -12.91 -28.27
C ALA A 7 9.33 -12.37 -26.89
N GLU A 8 10.48 -11.71 -26.77
CA GLU A 8 10.86 -10.99 -25.55
C GLU A 8 9.72 -10.02 -25.23
N THR A 9 8.96 -10.33 -24.19
CA THR A 9 7.85 -9.51 -23.73
C THR A 9 8.45 -8.34 -22.97
N PHE A 10 8.84 -7.31 -23.71
CA PHE A 10 9.23 -6.04 -23.11
C PHE A 10 8.02 -5.43 -22.40
N PRO A 11 8.16 -4.96 -21.14
CA PRO A 11 7.04 -4.41 -20.38
C PRO A 11 6.47 -3.12 -21.00
N PHE A 12 7.14 -2.53 -22.00
CA PHE A 12 6.68 -1.38 -22.75
C PHE A 12 6.95 -1.55 -24.25
N ALA A 13 5.99 -1.17 -25.08
CA ALA A 13 6.07 -1.20 -26.54
C ALA A 13 7.10 -0.20 -27.12
N SER A 14 7.57 0.78 -26.35
CA SER A 14 8.65 1.69 -26.78
C SER A 14 9.30 2.44 -25.62
N GLY A 15 10.50 3.00 -25.87
CA GLY A 15 11.16 3.92 -24.94
C GLY A 15 10.34 5.18 -24.64
N LYS A 16 9.53 5.67 -25.61
CA LYS A 16 8.59 6.79 -25.40
C LYS A 16 7.48 6.41 -24.43
N GLN A 17 6.92 5.20 -24.56
CA GLN A 17 5.91 4.71 -23.63
C GLN A 17 6.50 4.53 -22.22
N LYS A 18 7.69 3.92 -22.09
CA LYS A 18 8.40 3.79 -20.82
C LYS A 18 8.58 5.15 -20.12
N LYS A 19 9.12 6.15 -20.84
CA LYS A 19 9.29 7.51 -20.30
C LYS A 19 7.96 8.13 -19.86
N ARG A 20 6.90 7.96 -20.65
CA ARG A 20 5.55 8.45 -20.30
C ARG A 20 5.04 7.81 -19.02
N VAL A 21 5.16 6.50 -18.87
CA VAL A 21 4.71 5.78 -17.66
C VAL A 21 5.49 6.23 -16.44
N ILE A 22 6.81 6.34 -16.52
CA ILE A 22 7.64 6.83 -15.41
C ILE A 22 7.21 8.24 -14.98
N LEU A 23 7.00 9.16 -15.93
CA LEU A 23 6.55 10.52 -15.61
C LEU A 23 5.17 10.53 -14.93
N LEU A 24 4.25 9.64 -15.33
CA LEU A 24 2.94 9.51 -14.69
C LEU A 24 3.07 9.00 -13.24
N VAL A 25 3.93 8.01 -12.99
CA VAL A 25 4.19 7.49 -11.64
C VAL A 25 4.80 8.58 -10.76
N LEU A 26 5.83 9.30 -11.22
CA LEU A 26 6.45 10.38 -10.45
C LEU A 26 5.46 11.51 -10.13
N ARG A 27 4.61 11.88 -11.10
CA ARG A 27 3.56 12.87 -10.88
C ARG A 27 2.55 12.39 -9.83
N HIS A 28 2.18 11.11 -9.86
CA HIS A 28 1.28 10.54 -8.88
C HIS A 28 1.90 10.51 -7.48
N LEU A 29 3.16 10.08 -7.35
CA LEU A 29 3.91 10.13 -6.09
C LEU A 29 3.96 11.55 -5.51
N ASN A 30 4.22 12.56 -6.35
CA ASN A 30 4.19 13.96 -5.92
C ASN A 30 2.80 14.39 -5.46
N SER A 31 1.74 13.97 -6.16
CA SER A 31 0.35 14.26 -5.76
C SER A 31 0.02 13.67 -4.39
N ILE A 32 0.47 12.44 -4.11
CA ILE A 32 0.31 11.81 -2.80
C ILE A 32 1.06 12.63 -1.75
N ALA A 33 2.33 12.95 -1.96
CA ALA A 33 3.13 13.71 -1.01
C ALA A 33 2.51 15.08 -0.67
N VAL A 34 1.99 15.79 -1.67
CA VAL A 34 1.28 17.06 -1.48
C VAL A 34 -0.02 16.88 -0.70
N ASN A 35 -0.78 15.81 -0.96
CA ASN A 35 -2.02 15.55 -0.21
C ASN A 35 -1.72 15.27 1.27
N TRP A 36 -0.76 14.39 1.55
CA TRP A 36 -0.33 14.10 2.92
C TRP A 36 0.18 15.34 3.67
N ALA A 37 0.85 16.26 2.99
CA ALA A 37 1.38 17.49 3.59
C ALA A 37 0.28 18.51 3.95
N ASN A 38 -0.83 18.54 3.20
CA ASN A 38 -1.84 19.59 3.33
C ASN A 38 -3.14 19.10 3.99
N GLN A 39 -3.59 17.89 3.64
CA GLN A 39 -4.88 17.34 4.05
C GLN A 39 -4.83 15.79 4.10
N PRO A 40 -4.01 15.21 5.00
CA PRO A 40 -3.81 13.76 5.07
C PRO A 40 -5.12 12.99 5.30
N GLU A 41 -6.09 13.56 6.01
CA GLU A 41 -7.39 12.95 6.28
C GLU A 41 -8.29 12.84 5.03
N ALA A 42 -7.98 13.58 3.96
CA ALA A 42 -8.67 13.49 2.68
C ALA A 42 -7.96 12.55 1.69
N TRP A 43 -6.83 11.94 2.08
CA TRP A 43 -6.16 10.94 1.26
C TRP A 43 -6.82 9.58 1.42
N GLU A 44 -7.21 8.99 0.28
CA GLU A 44 -7.73 7.62 0.22
C GLU A 44 -6.87 6.77 -0.73
N PRO A 45 -6.43 5.58 -0.30
CA PRO A 45 -5.77 4.61 -1.18
C PRO A 45 -6.78 3.96 -2.14
N ILE A 46 -6.27 3.41 -3.23
CA ILE A 46 -7.07 2.62 -4.16
C ILE A 46 -7.03 1.17 -3.68
N PHE A 47 -8.13 0.71 -3.11
CA PHE A 47 -8.36 -0.68 -2.74
C PHE A 47 -9.26 -1.38 -3.76
N SER A 48 -9.17 -2.70 -3.81
CA SER A 48 -10.11 -3.52 -4.58
C SER A 48 -11.47 -3.50 -3.89
N VAL A 49 -12.56 -3.55 -4.67
CA VAL A 49 -13.92 -3.61 -4.13
C VAL A 49 -14.68 -4.71 -4.86
N ALA A 50 -15.37 -5.55 -4.10
CA ALA A 50 -16.26 -6.60 -4.62
C ALA A 50 -17.65 -6.45 -4.00
N GLU A 51 -18.69 -6.69 -4.80
CA GLU A 51 -20.07 -6.70 -4.32
C GLU A 51 -20.44 -8.11 -3.82
N LEU A 52 -20.87 -8.21 -2.55
CA LEU A 52 -21.39 -9.43 -1.95
C LEU A 52 -22.72 -9.13 -1.25
N ASP A 53 -23.79 -9.84 -1.60
CA ASP A 53 -25.13 -9.65 -1.02
C ASP A 53 -25.62 -8.18 -1.07
N ALA A 54 -25.36 -7.48 -2.19
CA ALA A 54 -25.64 -6.05 -2.39
C ALA A 54 -24.90 -5.11 -1.43
N GLN A 55 -23.76 -5.55 -0.88
CA GLN A 55 -22.84 -4.73 -0.09
C GLN A 55 -21.47 -4.66 -0.78
N ASP A 56 -20.93 -3.45 -0.87
CA ASP A 56 -19.56 -3.23 -1.34
C ASP A 56 -18.57 -3.56 -0.21
N LEU A 57 -17.77 -4.61 -0.43
CA LEU A 57 -16.71 -5.04 0.46
C LEU A 57 -15.36 -4.66 -0.14
N THR A 58 -14.56 -4.00 0.68
CA THR A 58 -13.22 -3.55 0.33
C THR A 58 -12.18 -4.63 0.61
N ASP A 59 -11.19 -4.76 -0.26
CA ASP A 59 -10.04 -5.64 -0.09
C ASP A 59 -8.75 -4.89 -0.41
N ALA A 60 -7.95 -4.66 0.63
CA ALA A 60 -6.67 -4.00 0.56
C ALA A 60 -5.48 -4.98 0.47
N GLY A 61 -5.69 -6.28 0.21
CA GLY A 61 -4.65 -7.30 0.17
C GLY A 61 -3.49 -6.96 -0.75
N ASP A 62 -3.77 -6.68 -2.03
CA ASP A 62 -2.74 -6.31 -3.02
C ASP A 62 -2.03 -5.00 -2.65
N TRP A 63 -2.78 -4.05 -2.08
CA TRP A 63 -2.21 -2.78 -1.62
C TRP A 63 -1.27 -3.00 -0.43
N ALA A 64 -1.67 -3.82 0.53
CA ALA A 64 -0.90 -4.17 1.72
C ALA A 64 0.37 -4.94 1.34
N LEU A 65 0.27 -5.88 0.39
CA LEU A 65 1.44 -6.58 -0.17
C LEU A 65 2.43 -5.59 -0.80
N GLY A 66 1.92 -4.64 -1.59
CA GLY A 66 2.74 -3.57 -2.18
C GLY A 66 3.38 -2.66 -1.12
N PHE A 67 2.65 -2.35 -0.04
CA PHE A 67 3.17 -1.58 1.09
C PHE A 67 4.33 -2.31 1.78
N LEU A 68 4.17 -3.59 2.11
CA LEU A 68 5.22 -4.39 2.75
C LEU A 68 6.44 -4.55 1.83
N SER A 69 6.21 -4.74 0.53
CA SER A 69 7.29 -4.75 -0.46
C SER A 69 8.08 -3.44 -0.48
N ALA A 70 7.43 -2.30 -0.25
CA ALA A 70 8.08 -1.00 -0.16
C ALA A 70 8.81 -0.79 1.19
N VAL A 71 8.28 -1.35 2.28
CA VAL A 71 8.94 -1.39 3.60
C VAL A 71 10.29 -2.09 3.50
N ASP A 72 10.35 -3.21 2.79
CA ASP A 72 11.56 -4.02 2.60
C ASP A 72 12.69 -3.28 1.86
N LEU A 73 12.37 -2.21 1.13
CA LEU A 73 13.37 -1.35 0.49
C LEU A 73 14.11 -0.44 1.48
N ALA A 74 13.60 -0.26 2.70
CA ALA A 74 14.18 0.63 3.71
C ALA A 74 14.10 0.07 5.14
N PRO A 75 14.62 -1.14 5.41
CA PRO A 75 14.39 -1.86 6.66
C PRO A 75 14.87 -1.09 7.89
N GLY A 76 15.97 -0.33 7.78
CA GLY A 76 16.48 0.49 8.88
C GLY A 76 15.54 1.64 9.29
N ALA A 77 14.78 2.20 8.34
CA ALA A 77 13.84 3.27 8.61
C ALA A 77 12.54 2.76 9.26
N TRP A 78 12.15 1.52 8.94
CA TRP A 78 10.88 0.94 9.39
C TRP A 78 11.02 0.07 10.64
N LYS A 79 12.19 -0.54 10.88
CA LYS A 79 12.44 -1.43 12.02
C LYS A 79 11.98 -0.83 13.37
N PRO A 80 12.28 0.43 13.72
CA PRO A 80 11.83 1.00 14.99
C PRO A 80 10.30 1.02 15.15
N LEU A 81 9.55 1.16 14.06
CA LEU A 81 8.09 1.16 14.07
C LEU A 81 7.51 -0.24 14.30
N PHE A 82 8.21 -1.29 13.86
CA PHE A 82 7.81 -2.67 14.12
C PHE A 82 8.26 -3.18 15.50
N GLU A 83 9.27 -2.56 16.11
CA GLU A 83 9.74 -2.90 17.47
C GLU A 83 8.95 -2.18 18.58
N ASN A 84 8.37 -1.01 18.28
CA ASN A 84 7.48 -0.30 19.19
C ASN A 84 6.06 -0.92 19.15
N ALA A 85 5.53 -1.26 20.32
CA ALA A 85 4.24 -1.96 20.44
C ALA A 85 3.05 -1.17 19.89
N ASP A 86 3.04 0.15 20.09
CA ASP A 86 1.94 1.02 19.67
C ASP A 86 1.90 1.14 18.15
N THR A 87 3.05 1.43 17.53
CA THR A 87 3.15 1.54 16.06
C THR A 87 3.01 0.19 15.37
N LYS A 88 3.47 -0.90 16.02
CA LYS A 88 3.24 -2.26 15.51
C LYS A 88 1.76 -2.61 15.49
N ALA A 89 0.99 -2.22 16.51
CA ALA A 89 -0.45 -2.44 16.54
C ALA A 89 -1.16 -1.71 15.39
N LEU A 90 -0.72 -0.50 15.04
CA LEU A 90 -1.25 0.26 13.89
C LEU A 90 -0.92 -0.40 12.54
N LEU A 91 0.22 -1.09 12.43
CA LEU A 91 0.64 -1.79 11.22
C LEU A 91 0.06 -3.21 11.10
N ALA A 92 -0.52 -3.75 12.16
CA ALA A 92 -1.01 -5.13 12.20
C ALA A 92 -2.02 -5.47 11.08
N PRO A 93 -2.99 -4.61 10.71
CA PRO A 93 -3.92 -4.94 9.62
C PRO A 93 -3.21 -5.10 8.27
N ILE A 94 -2.20 -4.27 7.99
CA ILE A 94 -1.40 -4.39 6.76
C ILE A 94 -0.62 -5.70 6.74
N ILE A 95 -0.03 -6.09 7.88
CA ILE A 95 0.70 -7.36 8.01
C ILE A 95 -0.24 -8.54 7.77
N MET A 96 -1.44 -8.52 8.34
CA MET A 96 -2.43 -9.61 8.17
C MET A 96 -2.98 -9.70 6.74
N LEU A 97 -3.07 -8.58 6.02
CA LEU A 97 -3.63 -8.54 4.67
C LEU A 97 -2.61 -8.85 3.58
N GLY A 98 -1.38 -8.37 3.73
CA GLY A 98 -0.33 -8.45 2.70
C GLY A 98 0.84 -9.37 3.05
N GLY A 99 0.91 -9.86 4.28
CA GLY A 99 1.92 -10.84 4.71
C GLY A 99 1.54 -12.26 4.31
N ASP A 100 2.53 -13.15 4.34
CA ASP A 100 2.37 -14.57 4.02
C ASP A 100 1.94 -15.36 5.28
N ASP A 101 0.89 -14.88 5.95
CA ASP A 101 0.38 -15.46 7.20
C ASP A 101 -0.79 -16.41 6.90
N GLU A 102 -0.66 -17.69 7.24
CA GLU A 102 -1.75 -18.67 7.10
C GLU A 102 -2.96 -18.33 7.98
N ALA A 103 -2.81 -17.48 9.00
CA ALA A 103 -3.90 -16.95 9.81
C ALA A 103 -4.65 -15.79 9.14
N ALA A 104 -4.22 -15.31 7.97
CA ALA A 104 -4.90 -14.25 7.25
C ALA A 104 -6.36 -14.64 6.95
N PRO A 105 -7.34 -13.77 7.24
CA PRO A 105 -8.73 -14.10 7.00
C PRO A 105 -9.02 -14.22 5.50
N THR A 106 -9.76 -15.26 5.15
CA THR A 106 -10.28 -15.51 3.80
C THR A 106 -11.73 -15.03 3.64
N ASP A 107 -12.43 -14.81 4.75
CA ASP A 107 -13.79 -14.25 4.74
C ASP A 107 -13.80 -12.78 4.30
N ALA A 108 -14.67 -12.44 3.34
CA ALA A 108 -14.72 -11.12 2.72
C ALA A 108 -15.06 -10.00 3.72
N LYS A 109 -15.90 -10.26 4.73
CA LYS A 109 -16.26 -9.25 5.74
C LYS A 109 -15.11 -9.00 6.70
N ALA A 110 -14.39 -10.05 7.10
CA ALA A 110 -13.17 -9.90 7.91
C ALA A 110 -12.08 -9.13 7.15
N ARG A 111 -11.91 -9.40 5.86
CA ARG A 111 -10.97 -8.66 4.99
C ARG A 111 -11.38 -7.20 4.81
N ASP A 112 -12.68 -6.90 4.66
CA ASP A 112 -13.19 -5.53 4.62
C ASP A 112 -12.88 -4.76 5.91
N ALA A 113 -13.14 -5.37 7.08
CA ALA A 113 -12.83 -4.77 8.37
C ALA A 113 -11.32 -4.46 8.52
N LEU A 114 -10.45 -5.40 8.14
CA LEU A 114 -9.00 -5.17 8.15
C LEU A 114 -8.57 -4.10 7.14
N SER A 115 -9.21 -4.03 5.98
CA SER A 115 -8.87 -3.05 4.94
C SER A 115 -9.16 -1.63 5.39
N ARG A 116 -10.28 -1.42 6.09
CA ARG A 116 -10.62 -0.15 6.73
C ARG A 116 -9.63 0.19 7.85
N ALA A 117 -9.33 -0.77 8.72
CA ALA A 117 -8.37 -0.59 9.81
C ALA A 117 -6.94 -0.30 9.31
N ALA A 118 -6.56 -0.82 8.13
CA ALA A 118 -5.27 -0.53 7.52
C ALA A 118 -5.13 0.96 7.17
N LEU A 119 -6.17 1.57 6.60
CA LEU A 119 -6.17 3.01 6.32
C LEU A 119 -6.07 3.83 7.61
N ASP A 120 -6.89 3.52 8.61
CA ASP A 120 -6.88 4.19 9.91
C ASP A 120 -5.50 4.11 10.58
N GLY A 121 -4.85 2.94 10.52
CA GLY A 121 -3.52 2.71 11.05
C GLY A 121 -2.44 3.58 10.41
N VAL A 122 -2.47 3.73 9.08
CA VAL A 122 -1.51 4.58 8.35
C VAL A 122 -1.71 6.06 8.70
N LEU A 123 -2.96 6.52 8.78
CA LEU A 123 -3.26 7.91 9.17
C LEU A 123 -2.82 8.19 10.61
N ALA A 124 -3.06 7.26 11.54
CA ALA A 124 -2.60 7.37 12.93
C ALA A 124 -1.07 7.38 13.04
N LEU A 125 -0.38 6.51 12.30
CA LEU A 125 1.08 6.46 12.26
C LEU A 125 1.67 7.78 11.75
N TYR A 126 1.05 8.38 10.73
CA TYR A 126 1.46 9.68 10.22
C TYR A 126 1.23 10.79 11.23
N ALA A 127 0.06 10.84 11.87
CA ALA A 127 -0.25 11.83 12.90
C ALA A 127 0.79 11.80 14.03
N GLN A 128 1.10 10.62 14.57
CA GLN A 128 2.15 10.44 15.58
C GLN A 128 3.51 10.96 15.12
N ARG A 129 3.88 10.71 13.85
CA ARG A 129 5.13 11.21 13.29
C ARG A 129 5.17 12.74 13.18
N GLN A 130 4.05 13.38 12.87
CA GLN A 130 3.98 14.85 12.79
C GLN A 130 4.06 15.49 14.18
N GLU A 131 3.44 14.87 15.19
CA GLU A 131 3.56 15.30 16.58
C GLU A 131 5.02 15.23 17.05
N GLN A 132 5.72 14.12 16.77
CA GLN A 132 7.14 13.97 17.10
C GLN A 132 8.04 14.99 16.39
N ARG A 133 7.70 15.40 15.15
CA ARG A 133 8.44 16.43 14.41
C ARG A 133 8.17 17.85 14.91
N SER A 134 7.03 18.05 15.57
CA SER A 134 6.60 19.35 16.10
C SER A 134 6.97 19.53 17.58
N ALA A 135 7.43 18.47 18.23
CA ALA A 135 7.94 18.50 19.60
C ALA A 135 9.26 19.30 19.67
N PRO A 136 9.42 20.20 20.66
CA PRO A 136 10.57 21.10 20.79
C PRO A 136 11.88 20.41 21.19
#